data_AF-A0A3C0NT28-F1
#
_entry.id   AF-A0A3C0NT28-F1
#
_cell.length_a   1.000
_cell.length_b   1.000
_cell.length_c   1.000
_cell.angle_alpha   90.00
_cell.angle_beta   90.00
_cell.angle_gamma   90.00
#
_symmetry.space_group_name_H-M   'P 1'
#
loop_
_entity.id
_entity.type
_entity.pdbx_description
1 polymer ?
#
loop_
_entity_poly.entity_id
_entity_poly.type
_entity_poly.pdbx_seq_one_letter_code
_entity_poly.pdbx_strand_id
1 'polypeptide(L)' 'AEERSELATNEAIEGFYKHLEETLLKIGYINPRAPKKLMERIRRIYARARLEKEEVNLLRGILTLSVNPK' A
#
# COMPACT_ATOMS: atom_id res chain seq x y z
N ALA A 1 -10.69 -4.58 25.75
CA ALA A 1 -9.60 -3.63 25.51
C ALA A 1 -9.17 -3.88 24.08
N GLU A 2 -9.31 -2.89 23.20
CA GLU A 2 -8.68 -2.99 21.87
C GLU A 2 -7.20 -3.27 22.12
N GLU A 3 -6.70 -4.38 21.57
CA GLU A 3 -5.28 -4.70 21.62
C GLU A 3 -4.51 -3.49 21.12
N ARG A 4 -3.51 -3.04 21.89
CA ARG A 4 -2.59 -1.99 21.43
C ARG A 4 -1.82 -2.57 20.25
N SER A 5 -2.34 -2.35 19.06
CA SER A 5 -1.70 -2.74 17.83
C SER A 5 -0.54 -1.77 17.54
N GLU A 6 0.59 -2.34 17.16
CA GLU A 6 1.84 -1.62 16.98
C GLU A 6 1.77 -0.78 15.69
N LEU A 7 2.06 0.53 15.79
CA LEU A 7 2.15 1.37 14.59
C LEU A 7 3.20 0.81 13.62
N ALA A 8 2.89 0.83 12.33
CA ALA A 8 3.83 0.36 11.33
C ALA A 8 5.07 1.26 11.30
N THR A 9 6.24 0.64 11.14
CA THR A 9 7.48 1.39 10.90
C THR A 9 7.44 2.08 9.54
N ASN A 10 8.19 3.17 9.40
CA ASN A 10 8.34 3.85 8.11
C ASN A 10 8.82 2.89 7.01
N GLU A 11 9.71 1.95 7.34
CA GLU A 11 10.18 0.94 6.40
C GLU A 11 9.05 0.02 5.92
N ALA A 12 8.18 -0.43 6.83
CA ALA A 12 7.04 -1.27 6.47
C ALA A 12 6.05 -0.50 5.56
N ILE A 13 5.80 0.78 5.86
CA ILE A 13 4.93 1.65 5.07
C ILE A 13 5.52 1.89 3.67
N GLU A 14 6.81 2.20 3.56
CA GLU A 14 7.48 2.38 2.26
C GLU A 14 7.49 1.08 1.44
N GLY A 15 7.72 -0.05 2.10
CA GLY A 15 7.59 -1.37 1.47
C GLY A 15 6.19 -1.62 0.92
N PHE A 16 5.14 -1.21 1.65
CA PHE A 16 3.76 -1.25 1.16
C PHE A 16 3.54 -0.34 -0.05
N TYR A 17 4.04 0.91 -0.03
CA TYR A 17 3.90 1.81 -1.18
C TYR A 17 4.56 1.27 -2.44
N LYS A 18 5.73 0.64 -2.32
CA LYS A 18 6.39 -0.03 -3.44
C LYS A 18 5.54 -1.16 -4.01
N HIS A 19 5.03 -2.04 -3.14
CA HIS A 19 4.18 -3.15 -3.56
C HIS A 19 2.87 -2.68 -4.20
N LEU A 20 2.29 -1.60 -3.68
CA LEU A 20 1.09 -0.97 -4.24
C LEU A 20 1.35 -0.43 -5.64
N GLU A 21 2.44 0.31 -5.83
CA GLU A 21 2.82 0.84 -7.15
C GLU A 21 3.03 -0.28 -8.17
N GLU A 22 3.80 -1.32 -7.81
CA GLU A 22 4.03 -2.50 -8.65
C GLU A 22 2.72 -3.21 -9.01
N THR A 23 1.80 -3.35 -8.05
CA THR A 23 0.51 -3.99 -8.27
C THR A 23 -0.36 -3.17 -9.20
N LEU A 24 -0.47 -1.86 -8.97
CA LEU A 24 -1.27 -0.96 -9.80
C LEU A 24 -0.73 -0.86 -11.24
N LEU A 25 0.59 -0.98 -11.43
CA LEU A 25 1.20 -1.12 -12.76
C LEU A 25 0.81 -2.47 -13.40
N LYS A 26 0.93 -3.58 -12.66
CA LYS A 26 0.64 -4.92 -13.17
C LYS A 26 -0.81 -5.10 -13.59
N ILE A 27 -1.76 -4.58 -12.82
CA ILE A 27 -3.20 -4.67 -13.13
C ILE A 27 -3.66 -3.60 -14.14
N GLY A 28 -2.74 -2.76 -14.65
CA GLY A 28 -3.04 -1.76 -15.68
C GLY A 28 -3.74 -0.49 -15.19
N TYR A 29 -3.81 -0.26 -13.88
CA TYR A 29 -4.43 0.96 -13.31
C TYR A 29 -3.55 2.20 -13.51
N ILE A 30 -2.22 2.05 -13.38
CA ILE A 30 -1.26 3.12 -13.63
C ILE A 30 -0.63 2.91 -15.01
N ASN A 31 -0.64 3.96 -15.82
CA ASN A 31 0.19 4.00 -17.03
C ASN A 31 1.62 4.42 -16.64
N PRO A 32 2.66 3.64 -16.97
CA PRO A 32 4.06 4.00 -16.64
C PRO A 32 4.54 5.30 -17.30
N ARG A 33 3.83 5.79 -18.33
CA ARG A 33 4.08 7.07 -18.99
C ARG A 33 3.25 8.23 -18.39
N ALA A 34 2.36 7.95 -17.43
CA ALA A 34 1.53 8.96 -16.80
C ALA A 34 2.29 9.76 -15.73
N PRO A 35 1.75 10.93 -15.30
CA PRO A 35 2.43 11.79 -14.33
C PRO A 35 2.59 11.12 -12.96
N LYS A 36 3.77 11.29 -12.34
CA LYS A 36 4.13 10.80 -10.99
C LYS A 36 3.19 11.24 -9.85
N LYS A 37 2.28 12.19 -10.11
CA LYS A 37 1.34 12.79 -9.14
C LYS A 37 0.34 11.81 -8.55
N LEU A 38 0.02 10.70 -9.24
CA LEU A 38 -0.96 9.73 -8.75
C LEU A 38 -0.43 9.00 -7.50
N MET A 39 0.80 8.50 -7.54
CA MET A 39 1.40 7.82 -6.39
C MET A 39 1.60 8.77 -5.20
N GLU A 40 1.99 10.02 -5.45
CA GLU A 40 2.05 11.03 -4.38
C GLU A 40 0.69 11.25 -3.70
N ARG A 41 -0.40 11.28 -4.48
CA ARG A 41 -1.76 11.43 -3.92
C ARG A 41 -2.16 10.21 -3.10
N ILE A 42 -1.84 9.01 -3.56
CA ILE A 42 -2.10 7.76 -2.84
C ILE A 42 -1.32 7.72 -1.52
N ARG A 43 -0.03 8.05 -1.54
CA ARG A 43 0.80 8.14 -0.32
C ARG A 43 0.22 9.12 0.70
N ARG A 44 -0.26 10.30 0.25
CA ARG A 44 -0.94 11.27 1.13
C ARG A 44 -2.26 10.76 1.71
N ILE A 45 -2.96 9.84 1.05
CA ILE A 45 -4.17 9.22 1.61
C ILE A 45 -3.79 8.31 2.77
N TYR A 46 -2.89 7.36 2.54
CA TYR A 46 -2.48 6.39 3.55
C TYR A 46 -1.67 7.00 4.71
N ALA A 47 -0.85 8.03 4.45
CA ALA A 47 -0.11 8.73 5.51
C ALA A 47 -1.01 9.35 6.58
N ARG A 48 -2.26 9.69 6.24
CA ARG A 48 -3.25 10.22 7.20
C ARG A 48 -3.86 9.15 8.09
N ALA A 49 -3.84 7.89 7.65
CA ALA A 49 -4.46 6.78 8.37
C ALA A 49 -3.64 6.32 9.59
N ARG A 50 -2.35 6.69 9.68
CA ARG A 50 -1.43 6.23 10.74
C ARG A 50 -1.47 4.71 10.91
N LEU A 51 -1.20 4.02 9.81
CA LEU A 51 -1.37 2.57 9.71
C LEU A 51 -0.61 1.80 10.78
N GLU A 52 -1.27 0.77 11.29
CA GLU A 52 -0.70 -0.24 12.15
C GLU A 52 -0.02 -1.34 11.33
N LYS A 53 0.86 -2.09 11.99
CA LYS A 53 1.62 -3.17 11.36
C LYS A 53 0.70 -4.23 10.75
N GLU A 54 -0.37 -4.59 11.44
CA GLU A 54 -1.34 -5.57 10.98
C GLU A 54 -2.13 -5.08 9.76
N GLU A 55 -2.51 -3.80 9.75
CA GLU A 55 -3.19 -3.17 8.61
C GLU A 55 -2.27 -3.14 7.38
N VAL A 56 -0.99 -2.83 7.56
CA VAL A 56 -0.01 -2.90 6.46
C VAL A 56 0.09 -4.32 5.91
N ASN A 57 0.13 -5.34 6.77
CA ASN A 57 0.16 -6.73 6.34
C ASN A 57 -1.11 -7.13 5.58
N LEU A 58 -2.29 -6.74 6.08
CA LEU A 58 -3.58 -6.99 5.45
C LEU A 58 -3.65 -6.33 4.07
N LEU A 59 -3.29 -5.05 3.96
CA LEU A 59 -3.25 -4.32 2.70
C LEU A 59 -2.30 -4.99 1.70
N ARG A 60 -1.11 -5.42 2.15
CA ARG A 60 -0.17 -6.16 1.30
C ARG A 60 -0.75 -7.50 0.83
N GLY A 61 -1.51 -8.21 1.68
CA GLY A 61 -2.21 -9.44 1.32
C GLY A 61 -3.24 -9.22 0.20
N ILE A 62 -4.04 -8.15 0.29
CA ILE A 62 -4.99 -7.76 -0.75
C ILE A 62 -4.27 -7.52 -2.08
N LEU A 63 -3.13 -6.81 -2.06
CA LEU A 63 -2.34 -6.54 -3.26
C LEU A 63 -1.81 -7.82 -3.89
N THR A 64 -1.29 -8.75 -3.09
CA THR A 64 -0.82 -10.06 -3.58
C THR A 64 -1.94 -10.82 -4.31
N LEU A 65 -3.14 -10.88 -3.72
CA LEU A 65 -4.28 -11.57 -4.31
C LEU A 65 -4.86 -10.85 -5.53
N SER A 66 -4.66 -9.53 -5.65
CA SER A 66 -5.07 -8.76 -6.83
C SER A 66 -4.25 -9.11 -8.08
N VAL A 67 -2.99 -9.52 -7.89
CA VAL A 67 -2.11 -9.96 -8.98
C VAL A 67 -2.25 -11.46 -9.25
N ASN A 68 -2.34 -12.26 -8.18
CA ASN A 68 -2.46 -13.71 -8.26
C ASN A 68 -3.68 -14.17 -7.45
N PRO A 69 -4.88 -14.14 -8.04
CA PRO A 69 -6.08 -14.69 -7.41
C PRO A 69 -5.87 -16.17 -7.10
N LYS A 70 -6.41 -16.63 -5.97
CA LYS A 70 -6.46 -18.06 -5.64
C LYS A 70 -7.53 -18.78 -6.44
#